data_AF-A0A229UYM0-F1
#
_entry.id   AF-A0A229UYM0-F1
#
_cell.length_a   1.000
_cell.length_b   1.000
_cell.length_c   1.000
_cell.angle_alpha   90.00
_cell.angle_beta   90.00
_cell.angle_gamma   90.00
#
_symmetry.space_group_name_H-M   'P 1'
#
loop_
_entity.id
_entity.type
_entity.pdbx_description
1 polymer ?
#
loop_
_entity_poly.entity_id
_entity_poly.type
_entity_poly.pdbx_seq_one_letter_code
_entity_poly.pdbx_strand_id
1 'polypeptide(L)' 'MDGVLVPFGNQTLVVELSLKEAIALSSGAVFYQQPQLAANARKKLRSQVERLMLPDSDKIHYHALEM' A
#
# COMPACT_ATOMS: atom_id res chain seq x y z
N MET A 1 -9.30 6.44 27.15
CA MET A 1 -8.54 5.56 26.24
C MET A 1 -8.95 5.96 24.85
N ASP A 2 -8.18 6.83 24.22
CA ASP A 2 -8.50 7.34 22.89
C ASP A 2 -8.19 6.24 21.88
N GLY A 3 -9.24 5.53 21.45
CA GLY A 3 -9.15 4.55 20.38
C GLY A 3 -8.82 5.27 19.09
N VAL A 4 -7.72 4.87 18.44
CA VAL A 4 -7.39 5.35 17.10
C VAL A 4 -8.52 4.91 16.16
N LEU A 5 -9.36 5.86 15.77
CA LEU A 5 -10.38 5.65 14.74
C LEU A 5 -9.64 5.40 13.43
N VAL A 6 -9.61 4.14 12.98
CA VAL A 6 -9.11 3.78 11.66
C VAL A 6 -10.13 4.30 10.65
N PRO A 7 -9.83 5.35 9.87
CA PRO A 7 -10.74 5.79 8.82
C PRO A 7 -10.94 4.62 7.85
N PHE A 8 -12.15 4.49 7.31
CA PHE A 8 -12.56 3.43 6.36
C PHE A 8 -12.85 2.02 6.94
N GLY A 9 -12.84 1.82 8.27
CA GLY A 9 -13.49 0.66 8.94
C GLY A 9 -13.30 -0.71 8.26
N ASN A 10 -14.41 -1.34 7.83
CA ASN A 10 -14.44 -2.64 7.14
C ASN A 10 -14.31 -2.53 5.59
N GLN A 11 -13.85 -1.41 5.05
CA GLN A 11 -13.73 -1.29 3.60
C GLN A 11 -12.69 -2.26 3.04
N THR A 12 -13.09 -2.93 1.97
CA THR A 12 -12.22 -3.84 1.24
C THR A 12 -11.44 -3.06 0.19
N LEU A 13 -10.11 -3.14 0.25
CA LEU A 13 -9.22 -2.59 -0.76
C LEU A 13 -8.95 -3.62 -1.86
N VAL A 14 -9.15 -3.21 -3.11
CA VAL A 14 -8.84 -4.03 -4.29
C VAL A 14 -7.47 -3.62 -4.81
N VAL A 15 -6.56 -4.59 -4.93
CA VAL A 15 -5.20 -4.36 -5.44
C VAL A 15 -4.90 -5.37 -6.55
N GLU A 16 -4.46 -4.88 -7.70
CA GLU A 16 -4.06 -5.73 -8.82
C GLU A 16 -2.64 -6.27 -8.59
N LEU A 17 -2.51 -7.59 -8.58
CA LEU A 17 -1.27 -8.31 -8.38
C LEU A 17 -1.09 -9.36 -9.47
N SER A 18 0.16 -9.60 -9.87
CA SER A 18 0.46 -10.81 -10.64
C SER A 18 0.27 -12.05 -9.77
N LEU A 19 0.05 -13.20 -10.42
CA LEU A 19 -0.11 -14.48 -9.72
C LEU A 19 1.03 -14.75 -8.73
N LYS A 20 2.28 -14.49 -9.13
CA LYS A 20 3.46 -14.69 -8.26
C LYS A 20 3.49 -13.74 -7.08
N GLU A 21 3.09 -12.49 -7.26
CA GLU A 21 3.00 -11.50 -6.19
C GLU A 21 1.90 -11.88 -5.18
N ALA A 22 0.73 -12.32 -5.66
CA ALA A 22 -0.35 -12.80 -4.80
C ALA A 22 0.08 -14.02 -3.96
N ILE A 23 0.75 -14.99 -4.59
CA ILE A 23 1.31 -16.14 -3.87
C ILE A 23 2.38 -15.68 -2.88
N ALA A 24 3.23 -14.71 -3.24
CA ALA A 24 4.28 -14.20 -2.36
C ALA A 24 3.76 -13.45 -1.12
N LEU A 25 2.52 -12.94 -1.17
CA LEU A 25 1.85 -12.34 -0.02
C LEU A 25 1.06 -13.36 0.80
N SER A 26 0.68 -14.50 0.21
CA SER A 26 -0.05 -15.55 0.91
C SER A 26 0.80 -16.17 2.03
N SER A 27 0.16 -16.50 3.14
CA SER A 27 0.84 -17.12 4.29
C SER A 27 1.40 -18.50 3.89
N GLY A 28 2.73 -18.59 3.76
CA GLY A 28 3.45 -19.85 3.62
C GLY A 28 4.38 -19.98 2.41
N ALA A 29 4.25 -19.12 1.39
CA ALA A 29 5.13 -19.19 0.22
C ALA A 29 6.26 -18.15 0.28
N VAL A 30 7.50 -18.64 0.44
CA VAL A 30 8.69 -17.79 0.43
C VAL A 30 9.46 -18.00 -0.87
N PHE A 31 9.52 -16.97 -1.71
CA PHE A 31 10.29 -16.98 -2.95
C PHE A 31 11.75 -16.58 -2.67
N TYR A 32 12.54 -17.49 -2.09
CA TYR A 32 13.94 -17.23 -1.71
C TYR A 32 14.81 -16.75 -2.88
N GLN A 33 14.54 -17.22 -4.10
CA GLN A 33 15.28 -16.81 -5.30
C GLN A 33 14.83 -15.45 -5.85
N GLN A 34 13.67 -14.93 -5.43
CA GLN A 34 13.06 -13.71 -5.96
C GLN A 34 12.41 -12.87 -4.84
N PRO A 35 13.19 -12.40 -3.84
CA PRO A 35 12.66 -11.60 -2.73
C PRO A 35 11.97 -10.31 -3.19
N GLN A 36 12.34 -9.79 -4.37
CA GLN A 36 11.72 -8.63 -4.98
C GLN A 36 10.23 -8.81 -5.28
N LEU A 37 9.72 -10.04 -5.45
CA LEU A 37 8.29 -10.28 -5.69
C LEU A 37 7.45 -9.83 -4.49
N ALA A 38 7.83 -10.25 -3.28
CA ALA A 38 7.14 -9.86 -2.06
C ALA A 38 7.29 -8.35 -1.81
N ALA A 39 8.47 -7.80 -2.07
CA ALA A 39 8.72 -6.36 -1.91
C ALA A 39 7.85 -5.53 -2.86
N ASN A 40 7.76 -5.90 -4.14
CA ASN A 40 6.92 -5.23 -5.14
C ASN A 40 5.43 -5.36 -4.80
N ALA A 41 4.99 -6.54 -4.39
CA ALA A 41 3.61 -6.78 -3.97
C ALA A 41 3.22 -5.89 -2.77
N ARG A 42 4.09 -5.81 -1.75
CA ARG A 42 3.89 -4.91 -0.59
C ARG A 42 3.90 -3.44 -1.00
N LYS A 43 4.77 -3.03 -1.93
CA LYS A 43 4.82 -1.66 -2.45
C LYS A 43 3.51 -1.26 -3.12
N LYS A 44 2.93 -2.15 -3.95
CA LYS A 44 1.63 -1.93 -4.59
C LYS A 44 0.51 -1.75 -3.56
N LEU A 45 0.47 -2.65 -2.57
CA LEU A 45 -0.50 -2.58 -1.46
C LEU A 45 -0.38 -1.27 -0.70
N ARG A 46 0.84 -0.90 -0.31
CA ARG A 46 1.13 0.35 0.41
C ARG A 46 0.69 1.58 -0.37
N SER A 47 1.03 1.66 -1.66
CA SER A 47 0.64 2.79 -2.51
C SER A 47 -0.89 2.95 -2.63
N GLN A 48 -1.63 1.84 -2.65
CA GLN A 48 -3.10 1.89 -2.67
C GLN A 48 -3.68 2.34 -1.33
N VAL A 49 -3.14 1.84 -0.22
CA VAL A 49 -3.52 2.28 1.13
C VAL A 49 -3.23 3.77 1.31
N GLU A 50 -2.04 4.22 0.93
CA GLU A 50 -1.64 5.63 1.01
C GLU A 50 -2.56 6.52 0.18
N ARG A 51 -2.92 6.13 -1.05
CA ARG A 51 -3.88 6.87 -1.87
C ARG A 51 -5.27 6.97 -1.25
N LEU A 52 -5.75 5.91 -0.61
CA LEU A 52 -7.06 5.91 0.05
C LEU A 52 -7.05 6.78 1.33
N MET A 53 -5.98 6.68 2.12
CA MET A 53 -5.88 7.31 3.44
C MET A 53 -5.39 8.75 3.38
N LEU A 54 -4.59 9.10 2.38
CA LEU A 54 -3.94 10.40 2.21
C LEU A 54 -4.15 10.91 0.78
N PRO A 55 -5.39 11.21 0.37
CA PRO A 55 -5.72 11.59 -1.01
C PRO A 55 -5.00 12.86 -1.50
N ASP A 56 -4.55 13.73 -0.60
CA ASP A 56 -3.79 14.95 -0.94
C ASP A 56 -2.26 14.77 -0.88
N SER A 57 -1.74 13.59 -0.50
CA SER A 57 -0.28 13.36 -0.40
C SER A 57 0.45 13.43 -1.74
N ASP A 58 -0.24 13.22 -2.85
CA ASP A 58 0.35 13.28 -4.20
C ASP A 58 0.34 14.70 -4.80
N LYS A 59 -0.28 15.69 -4.12
CA LYS A 59 -0.26 17.07 -4.59
C LYS A 59 1.01 17.75 -4.09
N ILE A 60 1.96 17.96 -5.00
CA ILE A 60 3.08 18.87 -4.75
C ILE A 60 2.48 20.27 -4.54
N HIS A 61 2.55 20.79 -3.31
CA HIS A 61 2.10 22.13 -2.99
C HIS A 61 3.12 23.16 -3.51
N TYR A 62 3.07 23.48 -4.80
CA TYR A 62 4.00 24.43 -5.44
C TYR A 62 4.02 25.81 -4.76
N HIS A 63 2.90 26.23 -4.15
CA HIS A 63 2.81 27.48 -3.36
C HIS A 63 3.67 27.50 -2.09
N ALA A 64 4.13 26.34 -1.59
CA ALA A 64 5.04 26.27 -0.44
C ALA A 64 6.51 26.46 -0.84
N LEU A 65 6.81 26.49 -2.15
CA LEU A 65 8.15 26.68 -2.70
C LEU A 65 8.40 28.12 -3.17
N GLU A 66 7.37 28.98 -3.17
CA GLU A 66 7.47 30.43 -3.41
C GLU A 66 7.81 31.15 -2.09
N MET A 67 9.00 30.89 -1.55
CA MET A 67 9.65 31.72 -0.52
C MET A 67 11.00 32.22 -1.02
#